data_AF-A0A378XWW1-F1
#
_entry.id   AF-A0A378XWW1-F1
#
_cell.length_a   1.000
_cell.length_b   1.000
_cell.length_c   1.000
_cell.angle_alpha   90.00
_cell.angle_beta   90.00
_cell.angle_gamma   90.00
#
_symmetry.space_group_name_H-M   'P 1'
#
loop_
_entity.id
_entity.type
_entity.pdbx_description
1 polymer ?
#
loop_
_entity_poly.entity_id
_entity_poly.type
_entity_poly.pdbx_seq_one_letter_code
_entity_poly.pdbx_strand_id
1 'polypeptide(L)'
;MYSQNNMSFMPEEDLLYSILADMKRTVREYTTATTESNCPSVRQMFTDLTNDTLRMQGDLYHLMSQNNMYAAPTKALRIDLDKQIQEARKTQQECQQFIQQKSSSARAYGQPMHQGQSTHQSNPYYM
;
A
#
# COMPACT_ATOMS: atom_id res chain seq x y z
N MET A 1 44.50 34.71 -12.69
CA MET A 1 44.17 33.43 -13.35
C MET A 1 43.87 32.41 -12.25
N TYR A 2 42.64 32.42 -11.73
CA TYR A 2 42.23 31.43 -10.73
C TYR A 2 41.72 30.21 -11.47
N SER A 3 42.50 29.13 -11.47
CA SER A 3 42.08 27.82 -11.94
C SER A 3 40.93 27.34 -11.06
N GLN A 4 39.71 27.52 -11.54
CA GLN A 4 38.50 27.05 -10.88
C GLN A 4 38.47 25.53 -11.03
N ASN A 5 38.62 24.87 -9.88
CA ASN A 5 38.69 23.44 -9.72
C ASN A 5 37.34 22.83 -10.15
N ASN A 6 37.21 22.53 -11.44
CA ASN A 6 36.04 21.90 -12.03
C ASN A 6 36.06 20.41 -11.66
N MET A 7 35.75 20.10 -10.40
CA MET A 7 35.29 18.78 -10.03
C MET A 7 33.99 18.57 -10.79
N SER A 8 34.09 18.01 -11.99
CA SER A 8 32.94 17.73 -12.84
C SER A 8 32.10 16.68 -12.12
N PHE A 9 31.14 17.15 -11.33
CA PHE A 9 30.02 16.35 -10.88
C PHE A 9 29.28 15.82 -12.12
N MET A 10 28.62 14.68 -11.96
CA MET A 10 28.02 13.93 -13.08
C MET A 10 27.08 14.79 -13.94
N PRO A 11 26.85 14.42 -15.22
CA PRO A 11 25.87 15.07 -16.06
C PRO A 11 24.51 15.23 -15.37
N GLU A 12 23.82 16.34 -15.65
CA GLU A 12 22.52 16.66 -15.03
C GLU A 12 21.49 15.54 -15.26
N GLU A 13 21.42 14.98 -16.47
CA GLU A 13 20.53 13.86 -16.78
C GLU A 13 20.82 12.64 -15.89
N ASP A 14 22.09 12.25 -15.76
CA ASP A 14 22.49 11.11 -14.92
C ASP A 14 22.19 11.37 -13.43
N LEU A 15 22.35 12.61 -12.98
CA LEU A 15 21.99 13.03 -11.63
C LEU A 15 20.47 12.88 -11.39
N LEU A 16 19.66 13.39 -12.32
CA LEU A 16 18.19 13.31 -12.22
C LEU A 16 17.71 11.85 -12.26
N TYR A 17 18.34 10.99 -13.08
CA TYR A 17 18.06 9.55 -13.05
C TYR A 17 18.48 8.90 -11.73
N SER A 18 19.60 9.31 -11.14
CA SER A 18 20.05 8.80 -9.84
C SER A 18 19.06 9.16 -8.73
N ILE A 19 18.59 10.42 -8.71
CA ILE A 19 17.54 10.88 -7.79
C ILE A 19 16.25 10.10 -8.03
N LEU A 20 15.80 9.97 -9.29
CA LEU A 20 14.58 9.22 -9.63
C LEU A 20 14.67 7.75 -9.21
N ALA A 21 15.84 7.11 -9.38
CA ALA A 21 16.06 5.73 -8.96
C ALA A 21 15.98 5.58 -7.44
N ASP A 22 16.57 6.51 -6.70
CA ASP A 22 16.50 6.53 -5.24
C ASP A 22 15.06 6.75 -4.75
N MET A 23 14.32 7.68 -5.35
CA MET A 23 12.90 7.90 -5.01
C MET A 23 12.05 6.65 -5.25
N LYS A 24 12.24 5.95 -6.38
CA LYS A 24 11.54 4.69 -6.68
C LYS A 24 11.85 3.60 -5.65
N ARG A 25 13.11 3.53 -5.19
CA ARG A 25 13.53 2.60 -4.14
C ARG A 25 12.87 2.97 -2.81
N THR A 26 12.95 4.22 -2.41
CA THR A 26 12.40 4.75 -1.15
C THR A 26 10.89 4.54 -1.05
N VAL A 27 10.13 4.78 -2.14
CA VAL A 27 8.69 4.48 -2.19
C VAL A 27 8.39 3.01 -1.91
N ARG A 28 9.18 2.08 -2.47
CA ARG A 28 9.00 0.64 -2.22
C ARG A 28 9.25 0.31 -0.75
N GLU A 29 10.33 0.86 -0.18
CA GLU A 29 10.68 0.64 1.23
C GLU A 29 9.61 1.20 2.18
N TYR A 30 9.11 2.42 1.94
CA TYR A 30 8.02 3.01 2.72
C TYR A 30 6.70 2.26 2.56
N THR A 31 6.42 1.71 1.39
CA THR A 31 5.24 0.87 1.18
C THR A 31 5.34 -0.42 2.00
N THR A 32 6.49 -1.09 1.98
CA THR A 32 6.76 -2.26 2.84
C THR A 32 6.57 -1.90 4.31
N ALA A 33 7.16 -0.79 4.76
CA ALA A 33 7.03 -0.34 6.14
C ALA A 33 5.58 0.01 6.51
N THR A 34 4.79 0.57 5.58
CA THR A 34 3.36 0.81 5.76
C THR A 34 2.60 -0.50 5.98
N THR A 35 2.88 -1.53 5.17
CA THR A 35 2.17 -2.81 5.25
C THR A 35 2.59 -3.69 6.43
N GLU A 36 3.84 -3.58 6.87
CA GLU A 36 4.42 -4.45 7.91
C GLU A 36 4.45 -3.80 9.30
N SER A 37 4.21 -2.49 9.42
CA SER A 37 4.15 -1.82 10.72
C SER A 37 2.92 -2.21 11.54
N ASN A 38 3.14 -2.75 12.73
CA ASN A 38 2.09 -3.05 13.71
C ASN A 38 1.56 -1.79 14.43
N CYS A 39 2.38 -0.74 14.56
CA CYS A 39 1.99 0.50 15.22
C CYS A 39 1.20 1.42 14.26
N PRO A 40 -0.05 1.82 14.59
CA PRO A 40 -0.86 2.65 13.70
C PRO A 40 -0.23 3.99 13.34
N SER A 41 0.46 4.66 14.29
CA SER A 41 1.10 5.94 14.02
C SER A 41 2.30 5.81 13.08
N VAL A 42 3.09 4.73 13.22
CA VAL A 42 4.21 4.43 12.32
C VAL A 42 3.70 4.10 10.91
N ARG A 43 2.61 3.34 10.81
CA ARG A 43 1.93 3.07 9.54
C ARG A 43 1.46 4.37 8.86
N GLN A 44 0.83 5.26 9.62
CA GLN A 44 0.37 6.55 9.08
C GLN A 44 1.56 7.39 8.60
N MET A 45 2.63 7.48 9.38
CA MET A 45 3.85 8.19 9.00
C MET A 45 4.44 7.67 7.69
N PHE A 46 4.57 6.36 7.51
CA PHE A 46 5.06 5.79 6.24
C PHE A 46 4.07 5.95 5.09
N THR A 47 2.77 5.98 5.36
CA THR A 47 1.74 6.30 4.36
C THR A 47 1.93 7.73 3.84
N ASP A 48 2.15 8.68 4.75
CA ASP A 48 2.36 10.08 4.39
C ASP A 48 3.66 10.26 3.60
N LEU A 49 4.78 9.68 4.07
CA LEU A 49 6.06 9.69 3.37
C LEU A 49 5.96 9.06 1.97
N THR A 50 5.20 7.98 1.81
CA THR A 50 4.95 7.34 0.51
C THR A 50 4.24 8.31 -0.43
N ASN A 51 3.16 8.95 0.04
CA ASN A 51 2.38 9.89 -0.75
C ASN A 51 3.19 11.13 -1.16
N ASP A 52 3.98 11.68 -0.23
CA ASP A 52 4.84 12.83 -0.51
C ASP A 52 5.93 12.50 -1.52
N THR A 53 6.56 11.33 -1.40
CA THR A 53 7.58 10.89 -2.36
C THR A 53 7.00 10.66 -3.75
N LEU A 54 5.79 10.10 -3.84
CA LEU A 54 5.08 9.92 -5.12
C LEU A 54 4.77 11.26 -5.81
N ARG A 55 4.36 12.29 -5.04
CA ARG A 55 4.14 13.64 -5.59
C ARG A 55 5.42 14.23 -6.15
N MET A 56 6.50 14.22 -5.37
CA MET A 56 7.81 14.71 -5.81
C MET A 56 8.32 13.94 -7.05
N GLN A 57 8.07 12.63 -7.12
CA GLN A 57 8.44 11.81 -8.28
C GLN A 57 7.66 12.25 -9.54
N GLY A 58 6.40 12.66 -9.38
CA GLY A 58 5.59 13.24 -10.46
C GLY A 58 6.16 14.57 -10.96
N ASP A 59 6.55 15.46 -10.05
CA ASP A 59 7.16 16.75 -10.40
C ASP A 59 8.49 16.55 -11.15
N LEU A 60 9.34 15.65 -10.65
CA LEU A 60 10.61 15.30 -11.31
C LEU A 60 10.38 14.69 -12.69
N TYR A 61 9.39 13.79 -12.84
CA TYR A 61 9.02 13.24 -14.13
C TYR A 61 8.61 14.32 -15.13
N HIS A 62 7.79 15.28 -14.72
CA HIS A 62 7.37 16.39 -15.57
C HIS A 62 8.57 17.25 -15.99
N LEU A 63 9.46 17.58 -15.05
CA LEU A 63 10.68 18.33 -15.33
C LEU A 63 11.57 17.60 -16.35
N MET A 64 11.89 16.33 -16.11
CA MET A 64 12.74 15.54 -17.01
C MET A 64 12.10 15.39 -18.40
N SER A 65 10.77 15.20 -18.45
CA SER A 65 10.04 15.07 -19.71
C SER A 65 10.05 16.37 -20.53
N GLN A 66 9.83 17.52 -19.90
CA GLN A 66 9.86 18.83 -20.57
C GLN A 66 11.24 19.17 -21.14
N ASN A 67 12.30 18.67 -20.49
CA ASN A 67 13.68 18.88 -20.93
C ASN A 67 14.21 17.79 -21.86
N ASN A 68 13.36 16.84 -22.31
CA ASN A 68 13.76 15.68 -23.13
C ASN A 68 14.83 14.78 -22.46
N MET A 69 14.89 14.77 -21.13
CA MET A 69 15.82 13.96 -20.32
C MET A 69 15.18 12.67 -19.79
N TYR A 70 13.93 12.38 -20.17
CA TYR A 70 13.21 11.18 -19.76
C TYR A 70 12.93 10.25 -20.93
N ALA A 71 13.52 9.05 -20.91
CA ALA A 71 13.21 7.98 -21.84
C ALA A 71 12.08 7.11 -21.26
N ALA A 72 10.85 7.35 -21.73
CA ALA A 72 9.72 6.53 -21.32
C ALA A 72 9.90 5.08 -21.79
N PRO A 73 9.63 4.08 -20.93
CA PRO A 73 9.65 2.69 -21.35
C PRO A 73 8.61 2.44 -22.46
N THR A 74 8.78 1.34 -23.19
CA THR A 74 7.83 0.92 -24.21
C THR A 74 6.43 0.72 -23.61
N LYS A 75 5.40 1.01 -24.42
CA LYS A 75 4.02 0.81 -24.00
C LYS A 75 3.78 -0.68 -23.74
N ALA A 76 3.11 -1.00 -22.62
CA ALA A 76 2.69 -2.36 -22.33
C ALA A 76 1.68 -2.86 -23.39
N LEU A 77 1.74 -4.15 -23.73
CA LEU A 77 0.74 -4.76 -24.60
C LEU A 77 -0.59 -4.86 -23.86
N ARG A 78 -1.69 -4.64 -24.58
CA ARG A 78 -3.03 -4.68 -23.98
C ARG A 78 -3.34 -6.04 -23.34
N ILE A 79 -2.91 -7.13 -23.97
CA ILE A 79 -3.08 -8.50 -23.47
C ILE A 79 -2.40 -8.72 -22.12
N ASP A 80 -1.22 -8.15 -21.90
CA ASP A 80 -0.50 -8.27 -20.63
C ASP A 80 -1.22 -7.51 -19.52
N LEU A 81 -1.74 -6.33 -19.82
CA LEU A 81 -2.57 -5.56 -18.88
C LEU A 81 -3.84 -6.32 -18.53
N ASP A 82 -4.56 -6.86 -19.53
CA ASP A 82 -5.79 -7.59 -19.30
C ASP A 82 -5.55 -8.86 -18.46
N LYS A 83 -4.44 -9.57 -18.70
CA LYS A 83 -4.00 -10.71 -17.87
C LYS A 83 -3.76 -10.30 -16.41
N GLN A 84 -2.98 -9.24 -16.18
CA GLN A 84 -2.70 -8.75 -14.83
C GLN A 84 -3.98 -8.29 -14.09
N ILE A 85 -4.91 -7.65 -14.80
CA ILE A 85 -6.21 -7.26 -14.23
C ILE A 85 -7.04 -8.49 -13.84
N GLN A 86 -7.08 -9.52 -14.69
CA GLN A 86 -7.79 -10.77 -14.38
C GLN A 86 -7.18 -11.48 -13.18
N GLU A 87 -5.85 -11.58 -13.12
CA GLU A 87 -5.12 -12.16 -11.98
C GLU A 87 -5.44 -11.39 -10.68
N ALA A 88 -5.35 -10.06 -10.69
CA ALA A 88 -5.67 -9.23 -9.53
C ALA A 88 -7.12 -9.40 -9.04
N ARG A 89 -8.09 -9.47 -9.97
CA ARG A 89 -9.51 -9.72 -9.63
C ARG A 89 -9.70 -11.09 -8.99
N LYS A 90 -9.04 -12.13 -9.52
CA LYS A 90 -9.07 -13.47 -8.95
C LYS A 90 -8.50 -13.48 -7.53
N THR A 91 -7.32 -12.89 -7.32
CA THR A 91 -6.70 -12.77 -6.00
C THR A 91 -7.60 -12.03 -5.01
N GLN A 92 -8.28 -10.96 -5.44
CA GLN A 92 -9.24 -10.25 -4.61
C GLN A 92 -10.40 -11.15 -4.16
N GLN A 93 -10.98 -11.92 -5.08
CA GLN A 93 -12.09 -12.85 -4.77
C GLN A 93 -11.64 -13.94 -3.80
N GLU A 94 -10.47 -14.55 -4.04
CA GLU A 94 -9.89 -15.58 -3.16
C GLU A 94 -9.64 -15.04 -1.74
N CYS A 95 -9.11 -13.81 -1.65
CA CYS A 95 -8.90 -13.14 -0.37
C CYS A 95 -10.20 -12.94 0.41
N GLN A 96 -11.27 -12.48 -0.27
CA GLN A 96 -12.58 -12.30 0.35
C GLN A 96 -13.18 -13.61 0.84
N GLN A 97 -13.08 -14.69 0.06
CA GLN A 97 -13.55 -16.03 0.45
C GLN A 97 -12.77 -16.54 1.67
N PHE A 98 -11.44 -16.38 1.68
CA PHE A 98 -10.60 -16.77 2.81
C PHE A 98 -10.98 -16.05 4.10
N ILE A 99 -11.19 -14.73 4.04
CA ILE A 99 -11.63 -13.93 5.20
C ILE A 99 -13.00 -14.41 5.72
N GLN A 100 -13.96 -14.69 4.83
CA GLN A 100 -15.28 -15.21 5.21
C GLN A 100 -15.18 -16.58 5.88
N GLN A 101 -14.34 -17.48 5.36
CA GLN A 101 -14.11 -18.81 5.93
C GLN A 101 -13.50 -18.75 7.34
N LYS A 102 -12.52 -17.87 7.56
CA LYS A 102 -11.87 -17.72 8.87
C LYS A 102 -12.75 -17.00 9.88
N SER A 103 -13.45 -15.93 9.47
CA SER A 103 -14.34 -15.18 10.36
C SER A 103 -15.60 -15.96 10.77
N SER A 104 -16.18 -16.78 9.89
CA SER A 104 -17.29 -17.67 10.24
C SER A 104 -16.88 -18.74 11.26
N SER A 105 -15.66 -19.29 11.12
CA SER A 105 -15.09 -20.25 12.06
C SER A 105 -14.81 -19.64 13.45
N ALA A 106 -14.41 -18.36 13.51
CA ALA A 106 -14.21 -17.64 14.77
C ALA A 106 -15.52 -17.38 15.55
N ARG A 107 -16.66 -17.25 14.85
CA ARG A 107 -17.98 -17.09 15.50
C ARG A 107 -18.55 -18.39 16.09
N ALA A 108 -18.07 -19.56 15.66
CA ALA A 108 -18.54 -20.86 16.13
C ALA A 108 -18.04 -21.23 17.55
N TYR A 109 -16.95 -20.62 18.02
CA TYR A 109 -16.34 -20.91 19.33
C TYR A 109 -16.64 -19.88 20.44
N GLY A 110 -17.53 -18.90 20.17
CA GLY A 110 -17.78 -17.76 21.06
C GLY A 110 -19.21 -17.60 21.59
N GLN A 111 -20.08 -18.60 21.42
CA GLN A 111 -21.44 -18.56 22.01
C GLN A 111 -21.51 -19.52 23.21
N PRO A 112 -21.73 -19.02 24.44
CA PRO A 112 -22.23 -19.86 25.52
C PRO A 112 -23.66 -20.28 25.13
N MET A 113 -23.84 -21.58 24.88
CA MET A 113 -25.14 -22.23 24.88
C MET A 113 -25.78 -22.04 26.26
N HIS A 114 -26.58 -21.00 26.46
CA HIS A 114 -27.53 -20.93 27.55
C HIS A 114 -28.72 -21.84 27.22
N GLN A 115 -28.53 -23.12 27.52
CA GLN A 115 -29.59 -24.11 27.63
C GLN A 115 -30.17 -24.01 29.05
N GLY A 116 -31.45 -23.66 29.17
CA GLY A 116 -32.10 -23.50 30.48
C GLY A 116 -33.57 -23.15 30.39
N GLN A 117 -34.39 -24.14 30.05
CA GLN A 117 -35.82 -24.18 30.38
C GLN A 117 -36.02 -23.98 31.88
N SER A 118 -36.92 -23.07 32.28
CA SER A 118 -37.51 -23.07 33.64
C SER A 118 -38.86 -22.36 33.60
N THR A 119 -39.92 -23.17 33.48
CA THR A 119 -41.30 -22.82 33.80
C THR A 119 -41.50 -22.88 35.32
N HIS A 120 -41.86 -21.76 35.97
CA HIS A 120 -42.45 -21.65 37.32
C HIS A 120 -43.21 -20.31 37.34
N GLN A 121 -44.54 -20.24 37.19
CA GLN A 121 -45.62 -20.56 38.14
C GLN A 121 -45.59 -19.70 39.44
N SER A 122 -46.53 -18.74 39.46
CA SER A 122 -47.25 -18.13 40.60
C SER A 122 -46.50 -17.58 41.82
N ASN A 123 -46.58 -16.25 42.03
CA ASN A 123 -47.21 -15.68 43.24
C ASN A 123 -47.43 -14.15 43.14
N PRO A 124 -48.65 -13.64 43.35
CA PRO A 124 -48.89 -12.22 43.62
C PRO A 124 -49.18 -12.01 45.11
N TYR A 125 -48.30 -11.32 45.83
CA TYR A 125 -48.63 -10.78 47.15
C TYR A 125 -47.81 -9.50 47.39
N TYR A 126 -48.45 -8.34 47.26
CA TYR A 126 -48.20 -7.16 48.09
C TYR A 126 -49.46 -6.28 48.12
N MET A 127 -49.77 -5.84 49.33
CA MET A 127 -50.80 -4.88 49.73
C MET A 127 -50.54 -3.49 49.15
#